data_AF-A0A9D8RG85-F1
#
_entry.id   AF-A0A9D8RG85-F1
#
_cell.length_a   1.000
_cell.length_b   1.000
_cell.length_c   1.000
_cell.angle_alpha   90.00
_cell.angle_beta   90.00
_cell.angle_gamma   90.00
#
_symmetry.space_group_name_H-M   'P 1'
#
loop_
_entity.id
_entity.type
_entity.pdbx_description
1 polymer ?
#
loop_
_entity_poly.entity_id
_entity_poly.type
_entity_poly.pdbx_seq_one_letter_code
_entity_poly.pdbx_strand_id
1 'polypeptide(L)'
;MLSISSNKINDFFKAVASKQDIFIPADTIEGKADFKKWSEGVQLSSQLKTIRSAKDFFFPKTEHMVSYKFEGKDVTVEDPRKELNDFVVFGVRACDAKSFGIIDNVYLNMNPVDSYYKNRRDHGIIITLACNEPAKTCFCSTYKIDASLADSKNTAGDVSCWLADGKFYFRADSEKGKALLDSVKSVFADADEKAVTKVQKEITDKIEKLTFAHLDLSKVGGVKPEQMLKVFNSKIWDKVSEACVGCGTCTYICPTCMCFDVRDFDTGNGIRQIRCWDSCMFSDFTQMAAENPRHTQKERSRQRFMHKLVYYPMAHGDLFSCVGCGRCLENCPVNMNIVKVIKA
;
A
#
# COMPACT_ATOMS: atom_id res chain seq x y z
N MET A 1 14.53 -24.00 5.09
CA MET A 1 14.14 -22.74 4.40
C MET A 1 14.97 -22.60 3.13
N LEU A 2 14.46 -21.94 2.08
CA LEU A 2 15.26 -21.65 0.87
C LEU A 2 16.10 -20.40 1.10
N SER A 3 17.34 -20.39 0.62
CA SER A 3 18.24 -19.25 0.78
C SER A 3 19.11 -18.99 -0.45
N ILE A 4 19.55 -17.74 -0.61
CA ILE A 4 20.53 -17.32 -1.61
C ILE A 4 21.47 -16.28 -0.99
N SER A 5 22.76 -16.30 -1.37
CA SER A 5 23.69 -15.25 -0.93
C SER A 5 23.23 -13.88 -1.42
N SER A 6 23.38 -12.83 -0.59
CA SER A 6 23.04 -11.46 -0.96
C SER A 6 23.77 -11.00 -2.23
N ASN A 7 25.01 -11.45 -2.42
CA ASN A 7 25.81 -11.13 -3.61
C ASN A 7 25.32 -11.84 -4.88
N LYS A 8 24.42 -12.82 -4.74
CA LYS A 8 23.79 -13.58 -5.82
C LYS A 8 22.30 -13.28 -5.96
N ILE A 9 21.77 -12.27 -5.27
CA ILE A 9 20.33 -11.96 -5.34
C ILE A 9 19.85 -11.66 -6.77
N ASN A 10 20.73 -11.12 -7.61
CA ASN A 10 20.43 -10.88 -9.03
C ASN A 10 20.22 -12.19 -9.82
N ASP A 11 20.76 -13.33 -9.39
CA ASP A 11 20.49 -14.63 -10.01
C ASP A 11 19.03 -15.04 -9.79
N PHE A 12 18.48 -14.76 -8.59
CA PHE A 12 17.06 -14.95 -8.30
C PHE A 12 16.19 -14.02 -9.17
N PHE A 13 16.53 -12.73 -9.25
CA PHE A 13 15.77 -11.80 -10.10
C PHE A 13 15.82 -12.20 -11.57
N LYS A 14 16.97 -12.62 -12.07
CA LYS A 14 17.14 -13.14 -13.44
C LYS A 14 16.29 -14.39 -13.68
N ALA A 15 16.28 -15.33 -12.75
CA ALA A 15 15.49 -16.55 -12.87
C ALA A 15 13.98 -16.24 -12.91
N VAL A 16 13.49 -15.33 -12.08
CA VAL A 16 12.07 -14.89 -12.14
C VAL A 16 11.77 -14.13 -13.42
N ALA A 17 12.62 -13.17 -13.81
CA ALA A 17 12.47 -12.35 -15.01
C ALA A 17 12.45 -13.15 -16.32
N SER A 18 13.04 -14.35 -16.33
CA SER A 18 12.97 -15.26 -17.48
C SER A 18 11.58 -15.89 -17.70
N LYS A 19 10.69 -15.79 -16.72
CA LYS A 19 9.36 -16.42 -16.72
C LYS A 19 8.23 -15.39 -16.67
N GLN A 20 8.41 -14.34 -15.89
CA GLN A 20 7.42 -13.31 -15.63
C GLN A 20 8.08 -12.01 -15.19
N ASP A 21 7.32 -10.91 -15.23
CA ASP A 21 7.83 -9.62 -14.80
C ASP A 21 8.15 -9.63 -13.30
N ILE A 22 9.29 -9.07 -12.90
CA ILE A 22 9.63 -8.83 -11.50
C ILE A 22 9.96 -7.36 -11.29
N PHE A 23 9.37 -6.78 -10.25
CA PHE A 23 9.60 -5.42 -9.81
C PHE A 23 10.34 -5.42 -8.47
N ILE A 24 11.40 -4.62 -8.38
CA ILE A 24 12.23 -4.50 -7.17
C ILE A 24 12.34 -3.03 -6.74
N PRO A 25 12.54 -2.73 -5.46
CA PRO A 25 12.95 -1.41 -5.01
C PRO A 25 14.32 -1.10 -5.60
N ALA A 26 14.43 -0.02 -6.35
CA ALA A 26 15.68 0.43 -6.95
C ALA A 26 15.87 1.92 -6.66
N ASP A 27 17.13 2.34 -6.53
CA ASP A 27 17.43 3.72 -6.22
C ASP A 27 17.01 4.67 -7.36
N THR A 28 16.59 5.85 -6.94
CA THR A 28 16.33 7.03 -7.77
C THR A 28 17.59 7.90 -7.74
N ILE A 29 17.67 8.85 -8.68
CA ILE A 29 18.79 9.81 -8.75
C ILE A 29 18.88 10.64 -7.46
N GLU A 30 17.77 10.80 -6.74
CA GLU A 30 17.65 11.56 -5.49
C GLU A 30 18.01 10.73 -4.23
N GLY A 31 18.52 9.50 -4.39
CA GLY A 31 18.91 8.63 -3.27
C GLY A 31 17.72 8.04 -2.49
N LYS A 32 16.50 8.19 -3.00
CA LYS A 32 15.30 7.48 -2.54
C LYS A 32 15.10 6.19 -3.34
N ALA A 33 14.14 5.35 -2.95
CA ALA A 33 13.79 4.14 -3.70
C ALA A 33 12.40 4.23 -4.33
N ASP A 34 12.24 3.63 -5.50
CA ASP A 34 10.95 3.36 -6.14
C ASP A 34 10.96 1.93 -6.70
N PHE A 35 9.77 1.32 -6.83
CA PHE A 35 9.70 0.04 -7.52
C PHE A 35 9.94 0.23 -9.01
N LYS A 36 10.88 -0.54 -9.57
CA LYS A 36 11.19 -0.58 -11.00
C LYS A 36 11.16 -2.01 -11.49
N LYS A 37 10.74 -2.20 -12.74
CA LYS A 37 10.88 -3.50 -13.42
C LYS A 37 12.37 -3.83 -13.47
N TRP A 38 12.72 -5.03 -13.03
CA TRP A 38 14.10 -5.48 -13.02
C TRP A 38 14.55 -5.82 -14.45
N SER A 39 15.77 -5.42 -14.77
CA SER A 39 16.53 -5.86 -15.93
C SER A 39 18.00 -5.92 -15.53
N GLU A 40 18.84 -6.54 -16.35
CA GLU A 40 20.28 -6.59 -16.09
C GLU A 40 20.85 -5.17 -15.86
N GLY A 41 21.58 -4.99 -14.76
CA GLY A 41 22.09 -3.70 -14.31
C GLY A 41 21.25 -2.98 -13.23
N VAL A 42 19.95 -3.29 -13.10
CA VAL A 42 19.11 -2.70 -12.04
C VAL A 42 19.45 -3.34 -10.69
N GLN A 43 19.85 -2.52 -9.72
CA GLN A 43 20.25 -2.96 -8.39
C GLN A 43 19.12 -2.80 -7.36
N LEU A 44 19.09 -3.72 -6.41
CA LEU A 44 18.22 -3.64 -5.25
C LEU A 44 18.67 -2.50 -4.33
N SER A 45 17.75 -1.59 -4.02
CA SER A 45 17.97 -0.51 -3.08
C SER A 45 18.14 -1.03 -1.65
N SER A 46 19.02 -0.37 -0.90
CA SER A 46 19.19 -0.57 0.55
C SER A 46 18.16 0.19 1.38
N GLN A 47 17.33 1.05 0.78
CA GLN A 47 16.32 1.83 1.48
C GLN A 47 15.25 0.94 2.12
N LEU A 48 14.81 1.31 3.32
CA LEU A 48 13.74 0.58 4.00
C LEU A 48 12.44 0.63 3.18
N LYS A 49 12.01 1.79 2.70
CA LYS A 49 10.74 1.95 1.98
C LYS A 49 10.98 2.66 0.66
N THR A 50 10.21 2.28 -0.34
CA THR A 50 9.97 3.10 -1.52
C THR A 50 9.16 4.35 -1.17
N ILE A 51 9.32 5.43 -1.94
CA ILE A 51 8.58 6.69 -1.75
C ILE A 51 7.07 6.41 -1.82
N ARG A 52 6.66 5.67 -2.85
CA ARG A 52 5.28 5.22 -3.05
C ARG A 52 5.12 3.78 -2.64
N SER A 53 3.99 3.44 -2.03
CA SER A 53 3.70 2.07 -1.62
C SER A 53 3.49 1.15 -2.82
N ALA A 54 3.49 -0.15 -2.60
CA ALA A 54 3.19 -1.15 -3.63
C ALA A 54 1.73 -1.14 -4.16
N LYS A 55 0.92 -0.13 -3.80
CA LYS A 55 -0.47 -0.01 -4.26
C LYS A 55 -0.57 0.27 -5.76
N ASP A 56 0.42 0.93 -6.34
CA ASP A 56 0.49 1.29 -7.76
C ASP A 56 0.36 0.08 -8.70
N PHE A 57 0.75 -1.11 -8.22
CA PHE A 57 0.67 -2.35 -8.99
C PHE A 57 -0.76 -2.87 -9.15
N PHE A 58 -1.63 -2.54 -8.20
CA PHE A 58 -3.01 -3.04 -8.15
C PHE A 58 -4.02 -1.93 -8.44
N PHE A 59 -3.67 -0.69 -8.13
CA PHE A 59 -4.47 0.50 -8.35
C PHE A 59 -3.57 1.58 -8.97
N PRO A 60 -3.41 1.60 -10.30
CA PRO A 60 -2.50 2.52 -10.96
C PRO A 60 -3.00 3.96 -10.90
N LYS A 61 -2.08 4.93 -11.02
CA LYS A 61 -2.38 6.37 -10.94
C LYS A 61 -3.41 6.83 -11.96
N THR A 62 -3.34 6.24 -13.15
CA THR A 62 -4.23 6.51 -14.28
C THR A 62 -4.53 5.18 -14.95
N GLU A 63 -5.79 4.94 -15.28
CA GLU A 63 -6.24 3.72 -15.95
C GLU A 63 -7.28 4.05 -17.02
N HIS A 64 -7.07 3.54 -18.22
CA HIS A 64 -8.04 3.67 -19.30
C HIS A 64 -9.17 2.69 -19.06
N MET A 65 -10.40 3.22 -18.90
CA MET A 65 -11.58 2.45 -18.48
C MET A 65 -12.46 2.03 -19.67
N VAL A 66 -12.66 2.91 -20.64
CA VAL A 66 -13.49 2.63 -21.82
C VAL A 66 -13.22 3.71 -22.86
N SER A 67 -13.29 3.33 -24.13
CA SER A 67 -13.36 4.30 -25.24
C SER A 67 -14.71 4.17 -25.94
N TYR A 68 -15.31 5.31 -26.27
CA TYR A 68 -16.49 5.42 -27.12
C TYR A 68 -16.07 6.02 -28.45
N LYS A 69 -16.37 5.37 -29.57
CA LYS A 69 -16.14 5.90 -30.92
C LYS A 69 -17.47 6.26 -31.55
N PHE A 70 -17.52 7.44 -32.17
CA PHE A 70 -18.74 7.96 -32.79
C PHE A 70 -18.60 7.98 -34.32
N GLU A 71 -19.51 7.28 -34.99
CA GLU A 71 -19.63 7.28 -36.44
C GLU A 71 -21.07 7.69 -36.80
N GLY A 72 -21.28 9.00 -36.99
CA GLY A 72 -22.62 9.55 -37.17
C GLY A 72 -23.50 9.35 -35.93
N LYS A 73 -24.48 8.44 -36.02
CA LYS A 73 -25.35 8.07 -34.88
C LYS A 73 -24.91 6.77 -34.20
N ASP A 74 -23.95 6.06 -34.78
CA ASP A 74 -23.48 4.80 -34.25
C ASP A 74 -22.40 5.03 -33.18
N VAL A 75 -22.53 4.31 -32.07
CA VAL A 75 -21.59 4.36 -30.95
C VAL A 75 -20.96 2.98 -30.77
N THR A 76 -19.65 2.90 -30.94
CA THR A 76 -18.88 1.68 -30.65
C THR A 76 -18.22 1.82 -29.29
N VAL A 77 -18.44 0.86 -28.40
CA VAL A 77 -17.79 0.78 -27.08
C VAL A 77 -16.59 -0.15 -27.17
N GLU A 78 -15.41 0.37 -26.87
CA GLU A 78 -14.15 -0.37 -26.81
C GLU A 78 -13.73 -0.55 -25.35
N ASP A 79 -13.68 -1.81 -24.93
CA ASP A 79 -13.16 -2.21 -23.63
C ASP A 79 -11.64 -2.44 -23.73
N PRO A 80 -10.80 -1.63 -23.06
CA PRO A 80 -9.36 -1.75 -23.13
C PRO A 80 -8.80 -2.87 -22.25
N ARG A 81 -9.63 -3.54 -21.44
CA ARG A 81 -9.17 -4.61 -20.53
C ARG A 81 -8.53 -5.74 -21.33
N LYS A 82 -7.38 -6.18 -20.84
CA LYS A 82 -6.69 -7.39 -21.26
C LYS A 82 -6.31 -8.18 -20.02
N GLU A 83 -6.36 -9.50 -20.13
CA GLU A 83 -5.80 -10.35 -19.08
C GLU A 83 -4.32 -10.03 -18.90
N LEU A 84 -3.90 -9.85 -17.65
CA LEU A 84 -2.51 -9.55 -17.36
C LEU A 84 -1.69 -10.83 -17.32
N ASN A 85 -0.40 -10.70 -17.57
CA ASN A 85 0.53 -11.77 -17.22
C ASN A 85 0.80 -11.71 -15.72
N ASP A 86 1.12 -12.86 -15.12
CA ASP A 86 1.61 -12.91 -13.76
C ASP A 86 2.85 -12.01 -13.59
N PHE A 87 2.98 -11.42 -12.41
CA PHE A 87 4.12 -10.57 -12.07
C PHE A 87 4.46 -10.66 -10.59
N VAL A 88 5.73 -10.45 -10.27
CA VAL A 88 6.26 -10.50 -8.91
C VAL A 88 6.62 -9.09 -8.45
N VAL A 89 6.21 -8.72 -7.24
CA VAL A 89 6.68 -7.51 -6.57
C VAL A 89 7.52 -7.93 -5.37
N PHE A 90 8.83 -7.80 -5.50
CA PHE A 90 9.79 -8.12 -4.44
C PHE A 90 10.02 -6.94 -3.51
N GLY A 91 10.28 -7.18 -2.22
CA GLY A 91 10.67 -6.13 -1.29
C GLY A 91 9.51 -5.30 -0.75
N VAL A 92 8.27 -5.78 -0.89
CA VAL A 92 7.10 -5.15 -0.28
C VAL A 92 7.25 -5.24 1.25
N ARG A 93 6.84 -4.21 2.00
CA ARG A 93 6.87 -4.26 3.48
C ARG A 93 5.56 -4.81 4.00
N ALA A 94 5.59 -5.47 5.16
CA ALA A 94 4.41 -6.09 5.76
C ALA A 94 3.22 -5.12 5.88
N CYS A 95 3.47 -3.86 6.23
CA CYS A 95 2.44 -2.83 6.28
C CYS A 95 1.83 -2.50 4.91
N ASP A 96 2.62 -2.46 3.83
CA ASP A 96 2.10 -2.28 2.47
C ASP A 96 1.33 -3.51 2.03
N ALA A 97 1.85 -4.72 2.25
CA ALA A 97 1.15 -5.95 1.88
C ALA A 97 -0.20 -6.11 2.61
N LYS A 98 -0.27 -5.78 3.91
CA LYS A 98 -1.53 -5.79 4.69
C LYS A 98 -2.53 -4.71 4.21
N SER A 99 -2.06 -3.66 3.54
CA SER A 99 -2.96 -2.65 2.99
C SER A 99 -3.84 -3.18 1.86
N PHE A 100 -3.39 -4.22 1.15
CA PHE A 100 -4.16 -4.79 0.05
C PHE A 100 -5.47 -5.38 0.56
N GLY A 101 -5.50 -6.09 1.69
CA GLY A 101 -6.76 -6.56 2.27
C GLY A 101 -7.75 -5.45 2.62
N ILE A 102 -7.26 -4.26 2.99
CA ILE A 102 -8.10 -3.07 3.23
C ILE A 102 -8.67 -2.53 1.91
N ILE A 103 -7.88 -2.53 0.83
CA ILE A 103 -8.32 -2.09 -0.49
C ILE A 103 -9.24 -3.14 -1.14
N ASP A 104 -8.97 -4.43 -0.94
CA ASP A 104 -9.76 -5.58 -1.39
C ASP A 104 -11.19 -5.47 -0.84
N ASN A 105 -11.37 -4.98 0.39
CA ASN A 105 -12.72 -4.74 0.93
C ASN A 105 -13.58 -3.79 0.10
N VAL A 106 -12.97 -2.83 -0.59
CA VAL A 106 -13.70 -1.84 -1.41
C VAL A 106 -13.83 -2.29 -2.86
N TYR A 107 -12.78 -2.89 -3.43
CA TYR A 107 -12.77 -3.23 -4.85
C TYR A 107 -13.15 -4.67 -5.17
N LEU A 108 -13.03 -5.60 -4.22
CA LEU A 108 -13.33 -7.03 -4.41
C LEU A 108 -14.51 -7.53 -3.59
N ASN A 109 -14.69 -7.02 -2.38
CA ASN A 109 -15.72 -7.51 -1.45
C ASN A 109 -17.00 -6.67 -1.48
N MET A 110 -17.03 -5.55 -2.20
CA MET A 110 -18.25 -4.81 -2.53
C MET A 110 -18.80 -5.26 -3.88
N ASN A 111 -20.10 -5.03 -4.09
CA ASN A 111 -20.78 -5.31 -5.35
C ASN A 111 -21.15 -3.98 -6.04
N PRO A 112 -20.78 -3.75 -7.32
CA PRO A 112 -20.00 -4.63 -8.20
C PRO A 112 -18.51 -4.71 -7.85
N VAL A 113 -17.90 -5.85 -8.22
CA VAL A 113 -16.44 -6.03 -8.16
C VAL A 113 -15.76 -5.19 -9.23
N ASP A 114 -14.66 -4.55 -8.86
CA ASP A 114 -13.80 -3.83 -9.79
C ASP A 114 -12.91 -4.81 -10.56
N SER A 115 -13.32 -5.11 -11.78
CA SER A 115 -12.61 -6.03 -12.68
C SER A 115 -11.16 -5.64 -13.00
N TYR A 116 -10.81 -4.35 -13.00
CA TYR A 116 -9.45 -3.89 -13.29
C TYR A 116 -8.52 -4.23 -12.12
N TYR A 117 -8.98 -3.90 -10.91
CA TYR A 117 -8.27 -4.23 -9.68
C TYR A 117 -8.17 -5.73 -9.48
N LYS A 118 -9.26 -6.48 -9.72
CA LYS A 118 -9.30 -7.95 -9.62
C LYS A 118 -8.26 -8.62 -10.51
N ASN A 119 -8.22 -8.25 -11.79
CA ASN A 119 -7.24 -8.78 -12.75
C ASN A 119 -5.81 -8.59 -12.21
N ARG A 120 -5.45 -7.38 -11.74
CA ARG A 120 -4.12 -7.13 -11.13
C ARG A 120 -3.88 -7.96 -9.87
N ARG A 121 -4.88 -8.09 -9.00
CA ARG A 121 -4.76 -8.81 -7.73
C ARG A 121 -4.61 -10.32 -7.92
N ASP A 122 -5.23 -10.85 -8.97
CA ASP A 122 -5.16 -12.27 -9.36
C ASP A 122 -3.79 -12.64 -9.95
N HIS A 123 -3.13 -11.73 -10.67
CA HIS A 123 -1.83 -11.97 -11.31
C HIS A 123 -0.60 -11.54 -10.47
N GLY A 124 -0.79 -10.66 -9.48
CA GLY A 124 0.31 -10.21 -8.64
C GLY A 124 0.72 -11.24 -7.58
N ILE A 125 2.02 -11.52 -7.49
CA ILE A 125 2.66 -12.31 -6.44
C ILE A 125 3.55 -11.38 -5.60
N ILE A 126 3.33 -11.37 -4.29
CA ILE A 126 3.95 -10.41 -3.37
C ILE A 126 5.02 -11.11 -2.53
N ILE A 127 6.29 -10.69 -2.67
CA ILE A 127 7.36 -11.10 -1.76
C ILE A 127 7.60 -9.99 -0.75
N THR A 128 7.28 -10.27 0.50
CA THR A 128 7.40 -9.34 1.61
C THR A 128 8.76 -9.47 2.28
N LEU A 129 9.49 -8.36 2.42
CA LEU A 129 10.81 -8.31 3.04
C LEU A 129 10.72 -7.72 4.46
N ALA A 130 11.22 -8.47 5.44
CA ALA A 130 11.27 -8.07 6.84
C ALA A 130 12.03 -6.74 7.05
N CYS A 131 11.63 -5.98 8.06
CA CYS A 131 12.15 -4.64 8.32
C CYS A 131 13.36 -4.67 9.27
N ASN A 132 14.54 -5.05 8.78
CA ASN A 132 15.78 -5.10 9.59
C ASN A 132 16.05 -3.80 10.39
N GLU A 133 15.80 -2.64 9.77
CA GLU A 133 15.97 -1.31 10.35
C GLU A 133 14.68 -0.49 10.21
N PRO A 134 13.70 -0.64 11.12
CA PRO A 134 12.45 0.11 11.03
C PRO A 134 12.67 1.60 11.29
N ALA A 135 12.01 2.45 10.50
CA ALA A 135 12.13 3.90 10.65
C ALA A 135 11.43 4.42 11.93
N LYS A 136 11.93 5.52 12.51
CA LYS A 136 11.36 6.17 13.70
C LYS A 136 9.90 6.58 13.54
N THR A 137 9.45 6.81 12.31
CA THR A 137 8.07 7.17 11.98
C THR A 137 7.12 5.97 11.91
N CYS A 138 7.62 4.74 12.03
CA CYS A 138 6.79 3.53 11.92
C CYS A 138 6.01 3.26 13.22
N PHE A 139 4.80 2.73 13.06
CA PHE A 139 3.88 2.34 14.14
C PHE A 139 2.96 1.21 13.67
N CYS A 140 3.47 0.30 12.84
CA CYS A 140 2.69 -0.81 12.30
C CYS A 140 2.32 -1.85 13.38
N SER A 141 3.12 -1.97 14.44
CA SER A 141 2.82 -2.82 15.61
C SER A 141 1.55 -2.41 16.33
N THR A 142 1.20 -1.12 16.35
CA THR A 142 -0.09 -0.61 16.85
C THR A 142 -1.28 -1.28 16.14
N TYR A 143 -1.12 -1.66 14.87
CA TYR A 143 -2.14 -2.35 14.08
C TYR A 143 -1.92 -3.87 14.03
N LYS A 144 -1.12 -4.43 14.95
CA LYS A 144 -0.78 -5.87 15.03
C LYS A 144 -0.13 -6.42 13.75
N ILE A 145 0.55 -5.57 12.99
CA ILE A 145 1.28 -5.97 11.79
C ILE A 145 2.70 -6.36 12.19
N ASP A 146 3.04 -7.63 11.95
CA ASP A 146 4.36 -8.19 12.23
C ASP A 146 5.38 -7.76 11.15
N ALA A 147 6.25 -6.81 11.49
CA ALA A 147 7.33 -6.37 10.62
C ALA A 147 8.53 -7.33 10.58
N SER A 148 8.58 -8.29 11.50
CA SER A 148 9.59 -9.35 11.56
C SER A 148 9.23 -10.55 10.70
N LEU A 149 7.95 -10.70 10.31
CA LEU A 149 7.39 -11.83 9.56
C LEU A 149 7.54 -13.19 10.29
N ALA A 150 7.80 -13.16 11.60
CA ALA A 150 8.02 -14.36 12.40
C ALA A 150 6.78 -15.26 12.48
N ASP A 151 5.60 -14.65 12.64
CA ASP A 151 4.35 -15.40 12.79
C ASP A 151 3.82 -15.87 11.43
N SER A 152 3.90 -17.19 11.19
CA SER A 152 3.36 -17.83 9.97
C SER A 152 1.83 -17.76 9.86
N LYS A 153 1.12 -17.39 10.92
CA LYS A 153 -0.33 -17.13 10.90
C LYS A 153 -0.65 -15.65 10.66
N ASN A 154 0.33 -14.77 10.77
CA ASN A 154 0.20 -13.33 10.51
C ASN A 154 1.07 -12.89 9.33
N THR A 155 1.12 -13.72 8.30
CA THR A 155 1.89 -13.46 7.08
C THR A 155 1.30 -12.28 6.31
N ALA A 156 2.14 -11.64 5.51
CA ALA A 156 1.74 -10.59 4.58
C ALA A 156 2.33 -10.93 3.21
N GLY A 157 1.50 -10.96 2.17
CA GLY A 157 1.93 -11.38 0.84
C GLY A 157 1.97 -12.91 0.66
N ASP A 158 2.65 -13.35 -0.39
CA ASP A 158 2.73 -14.75 -0.83
C ASP A 158 4.02 -15.44 -0.38
N VAL A 159 5.10 -14.68 -0.17
CA VAL A 159 6.39 -15.15 0.29
C VAL A 159 6.96 -14.18 1.33
N SER A 160 7.38 -14.69 2.49
CA SER A 160 8.17 -13.92 3.46
C SER A 160 9.66 -14.05 3.16
N CYS A 161 10.38 -12.95 3.28
CA CYS A 161 11.80 -12.84 2.99
C CYS A 161 12.55 -12.11 4.10
N TRP A 162 13.76 -12.57 4.41
CA TRP A 162 14.65 -11.98 5.41
C TRP A 162 16.06 -11.83 4.86
N LEU A 163 16.75 -10.75 5.21
CA LEU A 163 18.20 -10.61 5.04
C LEU A 163 18.88 -10.91 6.37
N ALA A 164 19.65 -11.98 6.44
CA ALA A 164 20.40 -12.39 7.63
C ALA A 164 21.74 -13.03 7.22
N ASP A 165 22.82 -12.77 7.97
CA ASP A 165 24.14 -13.38 7.74
C ASP A 165 24.60 -13.39 6.26
N GLY A 166 24.38 -12.28 5.54
CA GLY A 166 24.78 -12.13 4.13
C GLY A 166 23.96 -12.99 3.15
N LYS A 167 22.77 -13.45 3.54
CA LYS A 167 21.87 -14.25 2.71
C LYS A 167 20.43 -13.75 2.79
N PHE A 168 19.71 -13.87 1.68
CA PHE A 168 18.26 -13.78 1.67
C PHE A 168 17.66 -15.16 1.93
N TYR A 169 16.68 -15.22 2.82
CA TYR A 169 15.91 -16.42 3.14
C TYR A 169 14.48 -16.25 2.69
N PHE A 170 13.83 -17.34 2.27
CA PHE A 170 12.48 -17.32 1.70
C PHE A 170 11.61 -18.41 2.30
N ARG A 171 10.40 -18.03 2.71
CA ARG A 171 9.33 -18.93 3.15
C ARG A 171 8.09 -18.68 2.30
N ALA A 172 7.56 -19.72 1.66
CA ALA A 172 6.26 -19.63 1.01
C ALA A 172 5.15 -19.52 2.08
N ASP A 173 4.27 -18.54 1.91
CA ASP A 173 3.12 -18.29 2.78
C ASP A 173 1.78 -18.48 2.07
N SER A 174 1.80 -18.73 0.76
CA SER A 174 0.63 -19.05 -0.08
C SER A 174 0.99 -20.08 -1.17
N GLU A 175 -0.02 -20.67 -1.82
CA GLU A 175 0.18 -21.55 -2.98
C GLU A 175 0.85 -20.83 -4.15
N LYS A 176 0.52 -19.55 -4.38
CA LYS A 176 1.20 -18.71 -5.39
C LYS A 176 2.68 -18.55 -5.05
N GLY A 177 2.99 -18.28 -3.78
CA GLY A 177 4.36 -18.15 -3.32
C GLY A 177 5.15 -19.44 -3.43
N LYS A 178 4.53 -20.58 -3.10
CA LYS A 178 5.13 -21.91 -3.26
C LYS A 178 5.43 -22.20 -4.73
N ALA A 179 4.45 -22.01 -5.61
CA ALA A 179 4.63 -22.19 -7.06
C ALA A 179 5.76 -21.31 -7.61
N LEU A 180 5.84 -20.04 -7.19
CA LEU A 180 6.94 -19.15 -7.55
C LEU A 180 8.29 -19.71 -7.13
N LEU A 181 8.47 -20.05 -5.84
CA LEU A 181 9.76 -20.51 -5.31
C LEU A 181 10.19 -21.85 -5.94
N ASP A 182 9.26 -22.78 -6.14
CA ASP A 182 9.53 -24.05 -6.81
C ASP A 182 9.96 -23.83 -8.27
N SER A 183 9.36 -22.86 -8.96
CA SER A 183 9.72 -22.55 -10.35
C SER A 183 11.15 -22.05 -10.52
N VAL A 184 11.77 -21.47 -9.49
CA VAL A 184 13.15 -20.96 -9.53
C VAL A 184 14.06 -21.68 -8.53
N LYS A 185 13.68 -22.87 -8.10
CA LYS A 185 14.37 -23.63 -7.03
C LYS A 185 15.87 -23.82 -7.27
N SER A 186 16.31 -23.87 -8.53
CA SER A 186 17.71 -24.08 -8.90
C SER A 186 18.68 -22.98 -8.46
N VAL A 187 18.19 -21.78 -8.12
CA VAL A 187 19.04 -20.67 -7.63
C VAL A 187 19.23 -20.68 -6.11
N PHE A 188 18.46 -21.51 -5.40
CA PHE A 188 18.47 -21.57 -3.95
C PHE A 188 19.31 -22.72 -3.42
N ALA A 189 19.81 -22.53 -2.20
CA ALA A 189 20.33 -23.59 -1.34
C ALA A 189 19.41 -23.79 -0.14
N ASP A 190 19.33 -25.02 0.34
CA ASP A 190 18.68 -25.32 1.62
C ASP A 190 19.46 -24.70 2.78
N ALA A 191 18.74 -24.11 3.72
CA ALA A 191 19.30 -23.57 4.94
C ALA A 191 18.39 -23.81 6.16
N ASP A 192 19.02 -23.84 7.34
CA ASP A 192 18.29 -23.84 8.61
C ASP A 192 17.68 -22.45 8.92
N GLU A 193 16.89 -22.38 9.98
CA GLU A 193 16.14 -21.17 10.34
C GLU A 193 16.83 -20.33 11.42
N LYS A 194 18.01 -20.75 11.94
CA LYS A 194 18.62 -20.13 13.13
C LYS A 194 18.93 -18.65 12.91
N ALA A 195 19.50 -18.30 11.75
CA ALA A 195 19.81 -16.92 11.38
C ALA A 195 18.53 -16.07 11.25
N VAL A 196 17.46 -16.68 10.72
CA VAL A 196 16.16 -16.03 10.55
C VAL A 196 15.49 -15.78 11.90
N THR A 197 15.48 -16.75 12.81
CA THR A 197 14.93 -16.58 14.16
C THR A 197 15.66 -15.49 14.94
N LYS A 198 16.99 -15.39 14.78
CA LYS A 198 17.79 -14.33 15.40
C LYS A 198 17.37 -12.95 14.88
N VAL A 199 17.32 -12.74 13.57
CA VAL A 199 16.96 -11.44 13.00
C VAL A 199 15.49 -11.08 13.28
N GLN A 200 14.59 -12.06 13.33
CA GLN A 200 13.20 -11.85 13.72
C GLN A 200 13.10 -11.25 15.12
N LYS A 201 13.83 -11.82 16.10
CA LYS A 201 13.89 -11.28 17.46
C LYS A 201 14.47 -9.86 17.50
N GLU A 202 15.58 -9.63 16.78
CA GLU A 202 16.19 -8.30 16.70
C GLU A 202 15.24 -7.25 16.11
N ILE A 203 14.47 -7.60 15.08
CA ILE A 203 13.47 -6.71 14.49
C ILE A 203 12.37 -6.40 15.50
N THR A 204 11.84 -7.40 16.19
CA THR A 204 10.82 -7.22 17.24
C THR A 204 11.34 -6.29 18.34
N ASP A 205 12.55 -6.54 18.86
CA ASP A 205 13.17 -5.69 19.89
C ASP A 205 13.36 -4.23 19.43
N LYS A 206 13.64 -4.00 18.14
CA LYS A 206 13.73 -2.64 17.57
C LYS A 206 12.36 -1.98 17.44
N ILE A 207 11.34 -2.73 17.01
CA ILE A 207 9.96 -2.25 16.86
C ILE A 207 9.40 -1.80 18.21
N GLU A 208 9.59 -2.60 19.26
CA GLU A 208 9.13 -2.28 20.63
C GLU A 208 9.76 -0.99 21.17
N LYS A 209 10.97 -0.64 20.72
CA LYS A 209 11.67 0.59 21.12
C LYS A 209 11.26 1.82 20.30
N LEU A 210 10.42 1.69 19.29
CA LEU A 210 9.98 2.83 18.49
C LEU A 210 9.08 3.76 19.33
N THR A 211 9.22 5.07 19.09
CA THR A 211 8.46 6.12 19.78
C THR A 211 6.94 5.93 19.71
N PHE A 212 6.47 5.25 18.67
CA PHE A 212 5.05 5.07 18.38
C PHE A 212 4.61 3.60 18.39
N ALA A 213 5.39 2.70 19.01
CA ALA A 213 5.06 1.27 19.05
C ALA A 213 3.72 0.99 19.76
N HIS A 214 3.43 1.76 20.82
CA HIS A 214 2.28 1.56 21.72
C HIS A 214 1.30 2.73 21.67
N LEU A 215 0.90 3.18 20.48
CA LEU A 215 -0.15 4.19 20.37
C LEU A 215 -1.48 3.62 20.87
N ASP A 216 -2.15 4.36 21.76
CA ASP A 216 -3.48 4.03 22.23
C ASP A 216 -4.52 4.42 21.17
N LEU A 217 -5.20 3.41 20.60
CA LEU A 217 -6.26 3.60 19.63
C LEU A 217 -7.66 3.66 20.25
N SER A 218 -7.82 3.46 21.56
CA SER A 218 -9.13 3.34 22.22
C SER A 218 -10.03 4.58 22.09
N LYS A 219 -9.44 5.75 21.88
CA LYS A 219 -10.18 7.02 21.69
C LYS A 219 -10.74 7.19 20.29
N VAL A 220 -10.20 6.46 19.31
CA VAL A 220 -10.58 6.62 17.90
C VAL A 220 -11.17 5.34 17.31
N GLY A 221 -10.73 4.16 17.76
CA GLY A 221 -11.35 2.87 17.45
C GLY A 221 -12.41 2.46 18.46
N GLY A 222 -13.32 1.57 18.06
CA GLY A 222 -14.45 1.17 18.91
C GLY A 222 -15.45 2.30 19.19
N VAL A 223 -15.36 3.41 18.45
CA VAL A 223 -16.32 4.52 18.54
C VAL A 223 -17.67 4.02 18.06
N LYS A 224 -18.63 3.99 18.98
CA LYS A 224 -19.99 3.54 18.65
C LYS A 224 -20.74 4.60 17.82
N PRO A 225 -21.76 4.21 17.02
CA PRO A 225 -22.54 5.14 16.21
C PRO A 225 -23.04 6.37 16.98
N GLU A 226 -23.51 6.18 18.22
CA GLU A 226 -24.00 7.24 19.09
C GLU A 226 -22.91 8.23 19.56
N GLN A 227 -21.64 7.83 19.52
CA GLN A 227 -20.49 8.65 19.90
C GLN A 227 -19.83 9.33 18.69
N MET A 228 -20.07 8.84 17.48
CA MET A 228 -19.41 9.31 16.26
C MET A 228 -19.60 10.83 16.05
N LEU A 229 -20.82 11.34 16.25
CA LEU A 229 -21.12 12.77 16.08
C LEU A 229 -20.38 13.65 17.11
N LYS A 230 -20.09 13.12 18.30
CA LYS A 230 -19.28 13.83 19.30
C LYS A 230 -17.84 13.99 18.81
N VAL A 231 -17.27 12.96 18.20
CA VAL A 231 -15.93 13.03 17.58
C VAL A 231 -15.95 13.99 16.38
N PHE A 232 -16.97 13.88 15.51
CA PHE A 232 -17.11 14.70 14.31
C PHE A 232 -17.24 16.21 14.59
N ASN A 233 -18.02 16.58 15.61
CA ASN A 233 -18.27 17.97 16.00
C ASN A 233 -17.24 18.52 16.99
N SER A 234 -16.22 17.75 17.36
CA SER A 234 -15.21 18.18 18.31
C SER A 234 -14.40 19.37 17.78
N LYS A 235 -14.18 20.38 18.63
CA LYS A 235 -13.29 21.53 18.34
C LYS A 235 -11.82 21.12 18.15
N ILE A 236 -11.46 19.87 18.47
CA ILE A 236 -10.09 19.39 18.25
C ILE A 236 -9.67 19.48 16.78
N TRP A 237 -10.63 19.39 15.86
CA TRP A 237 -10.38 19.51 14.41
C TRP A 237 -9.85 20.88 14.03
N ASP A 238 -10.23 21.96 14.73
CA ASP A 238 -9.67 23.29 14.48
C ASP A 238 -8.16 23.26 14.71
N LYS A 239 -7.71 22.65 15.83
CA LYS A 239 -6.29 22.56 16.20
C LYS A 239 -5.48 21.59 15.35
N VAL A 240 -5.99 20.37 15.10
CA VAL A 240 -5.19 19.33 14.39
C VAL A 240 -5.11 19.55 12.89
N SER A 241 -5.99 20.37 12.31
CA SER A 241 -6.00 20.70 10.89
C SER A 241 -5.36 22.05 10.55
N GLU A 242 -5.13 22.92 11.53
CA GLU A 242 -4.63 24.30 11.35
C GLU A 242 -3.41 24.41 10.44
N ALA A 243 -2.40 23.55 10.65
CA ALA A 243 -1.17 23.58 9.87
C ALA A 243 -1.31 22.97 8.46
N CYS A 244 -2.43 22.31 8.14
CA CYS A 244 -2.58 21.56 6.89
C CYS A 244 -2.67 22.51 5.69
N VAL A 245 -1.76 22.33 4.73
CA VAL A 245 -1.72 23.11 3.48
C VAL A 245 -2.47 22.46 2.31
N GLY A 246 -3.24 21.39 2.55
CA GLY A 246 -4.07 20.77 1.51
C GLY A 246 -3.34 20.08 0.35
N CYS A 247 -2.01 19.91 0.42
CA CYS A 247 -1.19 19.39 -0.69
C CYS A 247 -1.49 17.95 -1.15
N GLY A 248 -2.20 17.15 -0.35
CA GLY A 248 -2.58 15.78 -0.71
C GLY A 248 -1.45 14.73 -0.63
N THR A 249 -0.18 15.08 -0.43
CA THR A 249 0.97 14.14 -0.38
C THR A 249 0.69 12.89 0.44
N CYS A 250 0.08 13.06 1.60
CA CYS A 250 -0.24 11.95 2.51
C CYS A 250 -1.30 10.99 1.96
N THR A 251 -2.14 11.36 0.99
CA THR A 251 -3.07 10.43 0.29
C THR A 251 -2.35 9.62 -0.78
N TYR A 252 -1.53 10.29 -1.61
CA TYR A 252 -0.81 9.68 -2.72
C TYR A 252 0.17 8.60 -2.26
N ILE A 253 0.93 8.83 -1.18
CA ILE A 253 1.89 7.86 -0.64
C ILE A 253 1.27 6.83 0.31
N CYS A 254 0.01 7.00 0.70
CA CYS A 254 -0.61 6.12 1.69
C CYS A 254 -1.07 4.83 1.03
N PRO A 255 -0.66 3.66 1.57
CA PRO A 255 -0.97 2.36 0.98
C PRO A 255 -2.45 1.98 1.07
N THR A 256 -3.23 2.61 1.97
CA THR A 256 -4.67 2.34 2.14
C THR A 256 -5.57 3.44 1.55
N CYS A 257 -5.01 4.42 0.84
CA CYS A 257 -5.81 5.45 0.18
C CYS A 257 -6.21 5.00 -1.22
N MET A 258 -7.52 5.03 -1.47
CA MET A 258 -8.23 4.42 -2.60
C MET A 258 -9.25 5.36 -3.26
N CYS A 259 -9.08 6.67 -3.07
CA CYS A 259 -9.94 7.65 -3.75
C CYS A 259 -9.50 7.78 -5.22
N PHE A 260 -10.47 7.84 -6.13
CA PHE A 260 -10.26 8.14 -7.53
C PHE A 260 -11.36 9.06 -8.04
N ASP A 261 -11.08 9.65 -9.19
CA ASP A 261 -12.03 10.34 -10.04
C ASP A 261 -12.04 9.68 -11.43
N VAL A 262 -13.13 9.88 -12.18
CA VAL A 262 -13.29 9.38 -13.54
C VAL A 262 -13.54 10.58 -14.45
N ARG A 263 -12.67 10.74 -15.45
CA ARG A 263 -12.71 11.87 -16.37
C ARG A 263 -12.85 11.38 -17.80
N ASP A 264 -13.73 12.05 -18.53
CA ASP A 264 -13.94 11.85 -19.96
C ASP A 264 -13.08 12.84 -20.75
N PHE A 265 -12.31 12.32 -21.70
CA PHE A 265 -11.46 13.11 -22.58
C PHE A 265 -11.95 12.99 -24.02
N ASP A 266 -12.20 14.12 -24.67
CA ASP A 266 -12.56 14.18 -26.09
C ASP A 266 -11.35 13.76 -26.96
N THR A 267 -11.56 12.79 -27.85
CA THR A 267 -10.56 12.31 -28.80
C THR A 267 -10.72 12.88 -30.22
N GLY A 268 -11.68 13.80 -30.43
CA GLY A 268 -12.06 14.38 -31.71
C GLY A 268 -13.08 13.54 -32.50
N ASN A 269 -13.13 12.22 -32.26
CA ASN A 269 -14.06 11.27 -32.88
C ASN A 269 -14.72 10.35 -31.84
N GLY A 270 -14.72 10.74 -30.57
CA GLY A 270 -15.05 9.85 -29.48
C GLY A 270 -14.72 10.41 -28.10
N ILE A 271 -14.92 9.58 -27.09
CA ILE A 271 -14.58 9.85 -25.70
C ILE A 271 -13.66 8.75 -25.19
N ARG A 272 -12.61 9.12 -24.47
CA ARG A 272 -11.78 8.22 -23.68
C ARG A 272 -11.98 8.50 -22.20
N GLN A 273 -12.50 7.50 -21.49
CA GLN A 273 -12.68 7.59 -20.05
C GLN A 273 -11.43 7.11 -19.31
N ILE A 274 -10.91 7.93 -18.42
CA ILE A 274 -9.74 7.63 -17.60
C ILE A 274 -10.12 7.70 -16.13
N ARG A 275 -9.81 6.65 -15.38
CA ARG A 275 -9.78 6.68 -13.92
C ARG A 275 -8.44 7.23 -13.46
N CYS A 276 -8.45 8.26 -12.63
CA CYS A 276 -7.24 8.85 -12.04
C CYS A 276 -7.32 8.79 -10.52
N TRP A 277 -6.20 8.59 -9.83
CA TRP A 277 -6.18 8.79 -8.38
C TRP A 277 -6.64 10.20 -8.03
N ASP A 278 -7.38 10.27 -6.94
CA ASP A 278 -7.83 11.53 -6.36
C ASP A 278 -7.66 11.45 -4.84
N SER A 279 -7.99 12.55 -4.16
CA SER A 279 -7.85 12.72 -2.74
C SER A 279 -9.16 13.21 -2.17
N CYS A 280 -9.67 12.50 -1.17
CA CYS A 280 -10.80 12.99 -0.38
C CYS A 280 -10.50 14.32 0.34
N MET A 281 -9.27 14.86 0.26
CA MET A 281 -8.94 16.17 0.81
C MET A 281 -9.01 17.31 -0.21
N PHE A 282 -9.23 17.05 -1.50
CA PHE A 282 -9.38 18.10 -2.52
C PHE A 282 -10.83 18.61 -2.57
N SER A 283 -11.02 19.87 -2.99
CA SER A 283 -12.36 20.50 -3.09
C SER A 283 -13.21 19.77 -4.09
N ASP A 284 -12.60 19.48 -5.23
CA ASP A 284 -13.29 19.03 -6.43
C ASP A 284 -13.82 17.61 -6.24
N PHE A 285 -13.12 16.79 -5.45
CA PHE A 285 -13.55 15.44 -5.06
C PHE A 285 -14.94 15.43 -4.38
N THR A 286 -15.34 16.53 -3.72
CA THR A 286 -16.66 16.64 -3.09
C THR A 286 -17.59 17.63 -3.72
N GLN A 287 -17.20 18.22 -4.84
CA GLN A 287 -18.07 19.17 -5.50
C GLN A 287 -19.28 18.41 -6.08
N MET A 288 -20.48 18.77 -5.61
CA MET A 288 -21.74 18.31 -6.19
C MET A 288 -22.36 19.45 -6.99
N ALA A 289 -23.37 19.14 -7.81
CA ALA A 289 -24.01 20.11 -8.72
C ALA A 289 -24.55 21.38 -8.01
N ALA A 290 -24.94 21.26 -6.74
CA ALA A 290 -25.53 22.37 -5.98
C ALA A 290 -24.68 22.87 -4.80
N GLU A 291 -23.74 22.06 -4.28
CA GLU A 291 -23.05 22.36 -3.02
C GLU A 291 -21.73 21.60 -2.90
N ASN A 292 -20.81 22.12 -2.09
CA ASN A 292 -19.65 21.40 -1.60
C ASN A 292 -19.77 21.18 -0.07
N PRO A 293 -19.99 19.95 0.41
CA PRO A 293 -20.22 19.68 1.84
C PRO A 293 -18.96 19.90 2.71
N ARG A 294 -17.81 20.20 2.11
CA ARG A 294 -16.52 20.35 2.80
C ARG A 294 -15.78 21.61 2.34
N HIS A 295 -16.35 22.76 2.70
CA HIS A 295 -15.86 24.08 2.29
C HIS A 295 -14.41 24.35 2.68
N THR A 296 -13.97 23.98 3.89
CA THR A 296 -12.64 24.36 4.39
C THR A 296 -11.69 23.18 4.52
N GLN A 297 -10.40 23.49 4.68
CA GLN A 297 -9.37 22.47 4.91
C GLN A 297 -9.61 21.66 6.19
N LYS A 298 -10.34 22.22 7.17
CA LYS A 298 -10.72 21.52 8.40
C LYS A 298 -11.64 20.34 8.10
N GLU A 299 -12.75 20.56 7.40
CA GLU A 299 -13.71 19.48 7.10
C GLU A 299 -13.07 18.38 6.23
N ARG A 300 -12.20 18.77 5.30
CA ARG A 300 -11.46 17.85 4.42
C ARG A 300 -10.43 17.02 5.18
N SER A 301 -9.67 17.65 6.07
CA SER A 301 -8.72 16.95 6.94
C SER A 301 -9.43 16.03 7.93
N ARG A 302 -10.52 16.49 8.54
CA ARG A 302 -11.39 15.67 9.38
C ARG A 302 -11.88 14.44 8.63
N GLN A 303 -12.39 14.58 7.41
CA GLN A 303 -12.89 13.44 6.63
C GLN A 303 -11.82 12.35 6.48
N ARG A 304 -10.59 12.73 6.15
CA ARG A 304 -9.50 11.76 6.00
C ARG A 304 -9.31 10.92 7.27
N PHE A 305 -9.20 11.56 8.42
CA PHE A 305 -8.90 10.84 9.66
C PHE A 305 -10.13 10.13 10.23
N MET A 306 -11.31 10.74 10.15
CA MET A 306 -12.55 10.07 10.51
C MET A 306 -12.75 8.81 9.65
N HIS A 307 -12.49 8.87 8.34
CA HIS A 307 -12.56 7.68 7.50
C HIS A 307 -11.58 6.61 7.96
N LYS A 308 -10.31 6.97 8.22
CA LYS A 308 -9.29 6.00 8.59
C LYS A 308 -9.44 5.40 9.98
N LEU A 309 -9.89 6.20 10.93
CA LEU A 309 -9.86 5.88 12.35
C LEU A 309 -11.22 5.57 12.96
N VAL A 310 -12.31 6.05 12.36
CA VAL A 310 -13.67 5.95 12.93
C VAL A 310 -14.59 5.20 11.98
N TYR A 311 -14.88 5.74 10.79
CA TYR A 311 -15.88 5.19 9.88
C TYR A 311 -15.51 3.80 9.37
N TYR A 312 -14.26 3.60 8.97
CA TYR A 312 -13.83 2.32 8.42
C TYR A 312 -13.83 1.22 9.49
N PRO A 313 -13.26 1.42 10.71
CA PRO A 313 -13.47 0.49 11.83
C PRO A 313 -14.92 0.16 12.13
N MET A 314 -15.81 1.16 12.18
CA MET A 314 -17.23 0.95 12.43
C MET A 314 -17.89 0.05 11.36
N ALA A 315 -17.48 0.20 10.10
CA ALA A 315 -18.04 -0.57 8.97
C ALA A 315 -17.38 -1.95 8.78
N HIS A 316 -16.17 -2.16 9.30
CA HIS A 316 -15.35 -3.34 9.01
C HIS A 316 -14.84 -4.05 10.28
N GLY A 317 -15.65 -4.09 11.34
CA GLY A 317 -15.37 -4.89 12.54
C GLY A 317 -14.08 -4.48 13.24
N ASP A 318 -13.93 -3.19 13.52
CA ASP A 318 -12.76 -2.55 14.16
C ASP A 318 -11.45 -2.61 13.34
N LEU A 319 -11.50 -3.03 12.08
CA LEU A 319 -10.36 -2.91 11.17
C LEU A 319 -10.12 -1.44 10.82
N PHE A 320 -8.91 -0.92 11.03
CA PHE A 320 -8.55 0.45 10.65
C PHE A 320 -8.09 0.57 9.20
N SER A 321 -8.41 1.68 8.53
CA SER A 321 -7.84 2.01 7.21
C SER A 321 -6.47 2.72 7.35
N CYS A 322 -5.62 2.17 8.23
CA CYS A 322 -4.23 2.58 8.44
C CYS A 322 -3.40 1.34 8.80
N VAL A 323 -2.15 1.32 8.32
CA VAL A 323 -1.21 0.20 8.52
C VAL A 323 0.09 0.63 9.23
N GLY A 324 0.14 1.87 9.73
CA GLY A 324 1.29 2.36 10.49
C GLY A 324 2.62 2.45 9.74
N CYS A 325 2.62 2.53 8.39
CA CYS A 325 3.85 2.59 7.57
C CYS A 325 4.70 3.88 7.75
N GLY A 326 4.15 4.91 8.40
CA GLY A 326 4.87 6.15 8.69
C GLY A 326 5.10 7.10 7.51
N ARG A 327 4.78 6.72 6.25
CA ARG A 327 5.07 7.58 5.08
C ARG A 327 4.43 8.96 5.17
N CYS A 328 3.21 9.07 5.71
CA CYS A 328 2.53 10.36 5.90
C CYS A 328 3.14 11.24 7.01
N LEU A 329 3.89 10.66 7.94
CA LEU A 329 4.65 11.42 8.93
C LEU A 329 5.93 11.97 8.30
N GLU A 330 6.59 11.13 7.50
CA GLU A 330 7.88 11.41 6.86
C GLU A 330 7.80 12.48 5.76
N ASN A 331 6.71 12.50 4.98
CA ASN A 331 6.59 13.34 3.77
C ASN A 331 5.64 14.54 3.94
N CYS A 332 5.14 14.80 5.14
CA CYS A 332 4.27 15.97 5.35
C CYS A 332 5.13 17.24 5.51
N PRO A 333 5.02 18.25 4.63
CA PRO A 333 5.90 19.44 4.68
C PRO A 333 5.68 20.28 5.95
N VAL A 334 4.54 20.10 6.61
CA VAL A 334 4.12 20.86 7.81
C VAL A 334 4.02 19.97 9.05
N ASN A 335 4.55 18.74 8.99
CA ASN A 335 4.54 17.77 10.10
C ASN A 335 3.14 17.49 10.69
N MET A 336 2.08 17.70 9.91
CA MET A 336 0.72 17.30 10.26
C MET A 336 0.53 15.81 9.94
N ASN A 337 0.08 15.02 10.91
CA ASN A 337 0.05 13.57 10.74
C ASN A 337 -1.00 12.88 11.62
N ILE A 338 -1.27 11.62 11.29
CA ILE A 338 -2.29 10.80 11.96
C ILE A 338 -1.98 10.52 13.43
N VAL A 339 -0.70 10.48 13.83
CA VAL A 339 -0.32 10.24 15.23
C VAL A 339 -0.72 11.43 16.11
N LYS A 340 -0.59 12.66 15.61
CA LYS A 340 -1.09 13.85 16.32
C LYS A 340 -2.60 13.79 16.52
N VAL A 341 -3.35 13.26 15.54
CA VAL A 341 -4.80 13.09 15.63
C VAL A 341 -5.17 12.00 16.64
N ILE A 342 -4.48 10.86 16.64
CA ILE A 342 -4.71 9.77 17.60
C ILE A 342 -4.47 10.22 19.05
N LYS A 343 -3.44 11.04 19.28
CA LYS A 343 -3.07 11.52 20.62
C LYS A 343 -3.97 12.63 21.17
N ALA A 344 -4.65 13.36 20.29
CA ALA A 344 -5.51 14.49 20.62
C ALA A 344 -6.86 14.00 21.16
#